data_AF-A0A7J8LDU3-F1
#
_entry.id   AF-A0A7J8LDU3-F1
#
_cell.length_a   1.000
_cell.length_b   1.000
_cell.length_c   1.000
_cell.angle_alpha   90.00
_cell.angle_beta   90.00
_cell.angle_gamma   90.00
#
_symmetry.space_group_name_H-M   'P 1'
#
loop_
_entity.id
_entity.type
_entity.pdbx_description
1 polymer ?
#
loop_
_entity_poly.entity_id
_entity_poly.type
_entity_poly.pdbx_seq_one_letter_code
_entity_poly.pdbx_strand_id
1 'polypeptide(L)'
;GYFGGYLLAAVGIGTKSDNYLIAYVVVESENEASLCWFLELLLLDLEIVRSYKISFMFNKQKGLVEKICLLFPNAETRNCVRHLHQNFKKVSFKTKALKNLLWKAARGKNLTHWLRSHFSLKSKSDMLVNNLCECFNKMIFEARGKPILTMMQTIRTKIMFLIVNKKEAGIFKRNLCSKIKKNLAANTKDSISCFPSHASGERCQVKCGLGTQHVVDLVEHSCAYNYYAKETQLAIYSIFIRPIRCPKYWEPLPNMLSILSPLIRRSSGRPTKIRRKEPDEPQITTKLTKKRVQMKCSKCKKFGHNKRSYRGEVSQNPL
;
A
#
# COMPACT_ATOMS: atom_id res chain seq x y z
N GLY A 1 -10.22 8.02 -13.49
CA GLY A 1 -11.44 7.79 -14.30
C GLY A 1 -11.55 8.86 -15.37
N TYR A 2 -12.76 9.14 -15.86
CA TYR A 2 -13.05 10.25 -16.79
C TYR A 2 -12.68 11.62 -16.21
N PHE A 3 -12.71 11.75 -14.87
CA PHE A 3 -12.46 13.02 -14.18
C PHE A 3 -10.98 13.27 -13.83
N GLY A 4 -10.05 12.42 -14.29
CA GLY A 4 -8.62 12.52 -13.90
C GLY A 4 -8.38 12.33 -12.40
N GLY A 5 -7.24 12.82 -11.90
CA GLY A 5 -6.89 12.85 -10.47
C GLY A 5 -6.37 11.53 -9.87
N TYR A 6 -5.84 11.64 -8.65
CA TYR A 6 -5.27 10.56 -7.86
C TYR A 6 -5.93 10.54 -6.48
N LEU A 7 -6.19 9.33 -5.97
CA LEU A 7 -6.69 9.14 -4.61
C LEU A 7 -5.53 8.62 -3.75
N LEU A 8 -5.08 9.45 -2.81
CA LEU A 8 -4.12 9.05 -1.79
C LEU A 8 -4.88 8.53 -0.57
N ALA A 9 -4.36 7.51 0.08
CA ALA A 9 -4.97 6.92 1.25
C ALA A 9 -3.90 6.37 2.20
N ALA A 10 -4.06 6.67 3.49
CA ALA A 10 -3.31 6.07 4.58
C ALA A 10 -4.15 4.94 5.18
N VAL A 11 -3.63 3.71 5.10
CA VAL A 11 -4.31 2.51 5.60
C VAL A 11 -3.43 1.87 6.68
N GLY A 12 -3.95 1.85 7.89
CA GLY A 12 -3.39 1.15 9.04
C GLY A 12 -3.82 -0.31 9.13
N ILE A 13 -3.20 -1.00 10.06
CA ILE A 13 -3.58 -2.36 10.48
C ILE A 13 -4.56 -2.20 11.64
N GLY A 14 -5.64 -2.99 11.66
CA GLY A 14 -6.55 -3.14 12.78
C GLY A 14 -6.18 -4.36 13.65
N THR A 15 -6.94 -4.60 14.72
CA THR A 15 -6.60 -5.67 15.69
C THR A 15 -6.60 -7.06 15.07
N LYS A 16 -7.36 -7.34 14.00
CA LYS A 16 -7.43 -8.68 13.39
C LYS A 16 -6.54 -8.85 12.16
N SER A 17 -5.52 -8.01 12.03
CA SER A 17 -4.77 -7.85 10.77
C SER A 17 -5.67 -7.46 9.60
N ASP A 18 -6.74 -6.74 9.91
CA ASP A 18 -7.66 -6.14 8.96
C ASP A 18 -7.25 -4.72 8.61
N ASN A 19 -7.84 -4.18 7.55
CA ASN A 19 -7.53 -2.83 7.12
C ASN A 19 -8.31 -1.83 7.97
N TYR A 20 -7.61 -0.82 8.45
CA TYR A 20 -8.21 0.35 9.08
C TYR A 20 -7.85 1.56 8.24
N LEU A 21 -8.83 2.21 7.61
CA LEU A 21 -8.56 3.43 6.86
C LEU A 21 -8.38 4.58 7.84
N ILE A 22 -7.23 5.25 7.78
CA ILE A 22 -6.91 6.39 8.65
C ILE A 22 -7.40 7.68 7.98
N ALA A 23 -6.93 7.95 6.76
CA ALA A 23 -7.32 9.13 5.99
C ALA A 23 -7.23 8.87 4.48
N TYR A 24 -7.93 9.69 3.70
CA TYR A 24 -7.84 9.69 2.24
C TYR A 24 -8.13 11.06 1.66
N VAL A 25 -7.46 11.41 0.56
CA VAL A 25 -7.60 12.69 -0.13
C VAL A 25 -7.57 12.51 -1.65
N VAL A 26 -8.22 13.41 -2.37
CA VAL A 26 -8.14 13.48 -3.83
C VAL A 26 -7.18 14.61 -4.19
N VAL A 27 -6.18 14.30 -5.02
CA VAL A 27 -5.17 15.25 -5.49
C VAL A 27 -5.10 15.23 -7.01
N GLU A 28 -4.62 16.31 -7.60
CA GLU A 28 -4.53 16.46 -9.05
C GLU A 28 -3.48 15.53 -9.67
N SER A 29 -2.38 15.30 -8.94
CA SER A 29 -1.28 14.45 -9.35
C SER A 29 -0.61 13.74 -8.17
N GLU A 30 -0.20 12.49 -8.39
CA GLU A 30 0.68 11.75 -7.47
C GLU A 30 2.12 12.20 -7.71
N ASN A 31 2.46 13.38 -7.18
CA ASN A 31 3.80 13.94 -7.18
C ASN A 31 4.30 14.12 -5.74
N GLU A 32 5.55 14.55 -5.62
CA GLU A 32 6.19 14.75 -4.34
C GLU A 32 5.42 15.76 -3.47
N ALA A 33 5.06 16.93 -4.00
CA ALA A 33 4.35 17.98 -3.26
C ALA A 33 3.01 17.49 -2.68
N SER A 34 2.17 16.83 -3.49
CA SER A 34 0.88 16.27 -3.06
C SER A 34 1.02 15.23 -1.96
N LEU A 35 2.08 14.40 -2.02
CA LEU A 35 2.35 13.40 -0.98
C LEU A 35 2.81 14.05 0.33
N CYS A 36 3.61 15.12 0.26
CA CYS A 36 4.08 15.85 1.44
C CYS A 36 2.93 16.51 2.16
N TRP A 37 2.13 17.26 1.40
CA TRP A 37 0.95 17.92 1.91
C TRP A 37 0.01 16.94 2.61
N PHE A 38 -0.22 15.76 2.02
CA PHE A 38 -1.02 14.72 2.67
C PHE A 38 -0.38 14.16 3.96
N LEU A 39 0.94 13.99 3.98
CA LEU A 39 1.66 13.52 5.18
C LEU A 39 1.71 14.57 6.29
N GLU A 40 1.82 15.85 5.95
CA GLU A 40 1.76 16.98 6.88
C GLU A 40 0.37 17.09 7.52
N LEU A 41 -0.69 16.98 6.72
CA LEU A 41 -2.06 16.90 7.24
C LEU A 41 -2.22 15.73 8.21
N LEU A 42 -1.71 14.54 7.87
CA LEU A 42 -1.73 13.39 8.77
C LEU A 42 -0.96 13.62 10.06
N LEU A 43 0.20 14.30 10.00
CA LEU A 43 1.01 14.60 11.17
C LEU A 43 0.24 15.52 12.13
N LEU A 44 -0.40 16.55 11.59
CA LEU A 44 -1.17 17.55 12.33
C LEU A 44 -2.46 16.95 12.89
N ASP A 45 -3.28 16.31 12.06
CA ASP A 45 -4.59 15.77 12.46
C ASP A 45 -4.48 14.64 13.49
N LEU A 46 -3.39 13.87 13.47
CA LEU A 46 -3.13 12.80 14.42
C LEU A 46 -2.26 13.26 15.61
N GLU A 47 -1.91 14.55 15.66
CA GLU A 47 -1.10 15.16 16.72
C GLU A 47 0.18 14.36 17.01
N ILE A 48 0.86 13.90 15.96
CA ILE A 48 2.02 13.02 16.10
C ILE A 48 3.23 13.85 16.51
N VAL A 49 3.50 13.90 17.82
CA VAL A 49 4.71 14.54 18.37
C VAL A 49 5.94 13.63 18.28
N ARG A 50 5.72 12.31 18.39
CA ARG A 50 6.79 11.30 18.51
C ARG A 50 6.48 10.07 17.65
N SER A 51 7.26 9.87 16.59
CA SER A 51 6.98 8.82 15.59
C SER A 51 7.61 7.44 15.87
N TYR A 52 8.18 7.20 17.05
CA TYR A 52 8.90 5.95 17.41
C TYR A 52 8.07 4.66 17.30
N LYS A 53 6.74 4.77 17.32
CA LYS A 53 5.80 3.63 17.25
C LYS A 53 5.16 3.48 15.85
N ILE A 54 5.59 4.27 14.87
CA ILE A 54 5.01 4.31 13.54
C ILE A 54 5.95 3.60 12.56
N SER A 55 5.36 2.82 11.65
CA SER A 55 6.10 2.23 10.53
C SER A 55 5.35 2.47 9.24
N PHE A 56 5.99 3.16 8.30
CA PHE A 56 5.45 3.41 6.97
C PHE A 56 5.83 2.29 6.02
N MET A 57 4.86 1.81 5.24
CA MET A 57 5.14 0.93 4.11
C MET A 57 4.68 1.60 2.82
N PHE A 58 5.61 1.86 1.92
CA PHE A 58 5.33 2.46 0.61
C PHE A 58 5.84 1.59 -0.54
N ASN A 59 5.37 1.92 -1.74
CA ASN A 59 5.89 1.36 -2.97
C ASN A 59 6.92 2.36 -3.50
N LYS A 60 8.16 1.90 -3.70
CA LYS A 60 9.33 2.73 -4.02
C LYS A 60 9.00 3.91 -4.95
N GLN A 61 8.97 5.12 -4.40
CA GLN A 61 8.93 6.39 -5.09
C GLN A 61 10.15 7.20 -4.65
N LYS A 62 10.85 7.80 -5.62
CA LYS A 62 12.04 8.63 -5.37
C LYS A 62 11.63 9.86 -4.55
N GLY A 63 12.45 10.29 -3.60
CA GLY A 63 12.20 11.46 -2.73
C GLY A 63 11.25 11.24 -1.54
N LEU A 64 10.39 10.21 -1.56
CA LEU A 64 9.41 9.99 -0.48
C LEU A 64 10.05 9.58 0.87
N VAL A 65 11.16 8.83 0.82
CA VAL A 65 11.85 8.35 2.04
C VAL A 65 12.45 9.51 2.81
N GLU A 66 13.16 10.41 2.12
CA GLU A 66 13.80 11.58 2.71
C GLU A 66 12.78 12.45 3.44
N LYS A 67 11.59 12.62 2.85
CA LYS A 67 10.53 13.41 3.46
C LYS A 67 9.83 12.74 4.62
N ILE A 68 9.67 11.42 4.59
CA ILE A 68 9.22 10.69 5.78
C ILE A 68 10.24 10.85 6.91
N CYS A 69 11.55 10.84 6.62
CA CYS A 69 12.57 11.10 7.62
C CYS A 69 12.52 12.55 8.17
N LEU A 70 12.10 13.52 7.36
CA LEU A 70 11.91 14.90 7.83
C LEU A 70 10.66 15.06 8.70
N LEU A 71 9.51 14.56 8.23
CA LEU A 71 8.22 14.70 8.93
C LEU A 71 8.08 13.74 10.12
N PHE A 72 8.68 12.56 10.02
CA PHE A 72 8.60 11.48 11.01
C PHE A 72 10.00 10.91 11.30
N PRO A 73 10.92 11.68 11.91
CA PRO A 73 12.34 11.32 12.05
C PRO A 73 12.60 10.01 12.76
N ASN A 74 11.67 9.56 13.60
CA ASN A 74 11.78 8.32 14.36
C ASN A 74 10.92 7.17 13.81
N ALA A 75 10.24 7.36 12.68
CA ALA A 75 9.41 6.31 12.08
C ALA A 75 10.26 5.33 11.28
N GLU A 76 9.91 4.05 11.36
CA GLU A 76 10.53 3.06 10.49
C GLU A 76 9.95 3.14 9.08
N THR A 77 10.80 3.18 8.07
CA THR A 77 10.38 3.10 6.66
C THR A 77 10.63 1.71 6.09
N ARG A 78 9.60 1.14 5.46
CA ARG A 78 9.63 -0.20 4.85
C ARG A 78 9.21 -0.09 3.38
N ASN A 79 9.75 -0.95 2.53
CA ASN A 79 9.17 -1.12 1.20
C ASN A 79 8.47 -2.47 1.06
N CYS A 80 7.47 -2.51 0.17
CA CYS A 80 6.73 -3.72 -0.13
C CYS A 80 7.57 -4.74 -0.92
N VAL A 81 7.81 -5.92 -0.32
CA VAL A 81 8.58 -7.04 -0.92
C VAL A 81 7.95 -7.54 -2.22
N ARG A 82 6.61 -7.51 -2.30
CA ARG A 82 5.88 -7.89 -3.52
C ARG A 82 6.20 -6.96 -4.69
N HIS A 83 6.28 -5.65 -4.46
CA HIS A 83 6.64 -4.69 -5.51
C HIS A 83 8.11 -4.78 -5.88
N LEU A 84 8.99 -5.06 -4.91
CA LEU A 84 10.39 -5.37 -5.19
C LEU A 84 10.52 -6.59 -6.13
N HIS A 85 9.85 -7.69 -5.80
CA HIS A 85 9.83 -8.89 -6.65
C HIS A 85 9.27 -8.60 -8.06
N GLN A 86 8.25 -7.75 -8.17
CA GLN A 86 7.75 -7.32 -9.48
C GLN A 86 8.79 -6.52 -10.27
N ASN A 87 9.59 -5.68 -9.62
CA ASN A 87 10.70 -4.97 -10.26
C ASN A 87 11.80 -5.93 -10.72
N PHE A 88 12.19 -6.90 -9.90
CA PHE A 88 13.13 -7.96 -10.30
C PHE A 88 12.66 -8.71 -11.55
N LYS A 89 11.36 -9.09 -11.60
CA LYS A 89 10.76 -9.72 -12.78
C LYS A 89 10.82 -8.85 -14.04
N LYS A 90 10.73 -7.52 -13.90
CA LYS A 90 10.84 -6.57 -15.02
C LYS A 90 12.26 -6.53 -15.58
N VAL A 91 13.27 -6.64 -14.72
CA VAL A 91 14.71 -6.64 -15.09
C VAL A 91 15.22 -8.06 -15.39
N SER A 92 14.36 -8.95 -15.91
CA SER A 92 14.66 -10.33 -16.33
C SER A 92 14.85 -11.42 -15.25
N PHE A 93 14.79 -11.09 -13.96
CA PHE A 93 14.92 -12.08 -12.90
C PHE A 93 13.58 -12.77 -12.56
N LYS A 94 13.27 -13.88 -13.26
CA LYS A 94 11.96 -14.56 -13.18
C LYS A 94 11.95 -15.92 -12.46
N THR A 95 13.11 -16.44 -12.04
CA THR A 95 13.23 -17.81 -11.53
C THR A 95 12.54 -17.98 -10.17
N LYS A 96 11.95 -19.17 -9.94
CA LYS A 96 11.32 -19.53 -8.66
C LYS A 96 12.34 -19.58 -7.53
N ALA A 97 13.58 -19.99 -7.82
CA ALA A 97 14.69 -19.98 -6.88
C ALA A 97 14.98 -18.58 -6.35
N LEU A 98 15.12 -17.57 -7.23
CA LEU A 98 15.36 -16.20 -6.80
C LEU A 98 14.16 -15.61 -6.05
N LYS A 99 12.93 -15.93 -6.47
CA LYS A 99 11.73 -15.58 -5.69
C LYS A 99 11.86 -16.13 -4.27
N ASN A 100 12.14 -17.41 -4.11
CA ASN A 100 12.24 -18.04 -2.79
C ASN A 100 13.37 -17.47 -1.95
N LEU A 101 14.54 -17.21 -2.56
CA LEU A 101 15.67 -16.55 -1.90
C LEU A 101 15.33 -15.12 -1.48
N LEU A 102 14.65 -14.34 -2.32
CA LEU A 102 14.18 -13.00 -1.98
C LEU A 102 13.19 -13.03 -0.81
N TRP A 103 12.26 -14.00 -0.77
CA TRP A 103 11.35 -14.17 0.37
C TRP A 103 12.05 -14.69 1.62
N LYS A 104 13.10 -15.51 1.48
CA LYS A 104 13.93 -15.96 2.59
C LYS A 104 14.76 -14.80 3.14
N ALA A 105 15.34 -13.98 2.26
CA ALA A 105 16.04 -12.75 2.59
C ALA A 105 15.10 -11.70 3.17
N ALA A 106 13.89 -11.51 2.66
CA ALA A 106 12.92 -10.60 3.29
C ALA A 106 12.47 -11.05 4.69
N ARG A 107 12.71 -12.31 5.05
CA ARG A 107 12.36 -12.90 6.36
C ARG A 107 13.56 -13.14 7.28
N GLY A 108 14.79 -13.08 6.77
CA GLY A 108 16.01 -13.33 7.56
C GLY A 108 16.42 -12.14 8.45
N LYS A 109 17.68 -12.12 8.90
CA LYS A 109 18.21 -11.25 9.96
C LYS A 109 19.44 -10.35 9.62
N ASN A 110 19.67 -9.85 8.41
CA ASN A 110 20.80 -8.95 8.04
C ASN A 110 20.54 -8.19 6.73
N LEU A 111 19.97 -6.98 6.78
CA LEU A 111 20.09 -5.83 5.85
C LEU A 111 19.21 -4.70 6.40
N THR A 112 19.80 -3.50 6.50
CA THR A 112 19.37 -2.32 7.28
C THR A 112 18.00 -1.72 6.97
N HIS A 113 17.31 -2.15 5.90
CA HIS A 113 15.96 -1.67 5.56
C HIS A 113 14.92 -2.80 5.39
N TRP A 114 15.28 -4.06 5.66
CA TRP A 114 14.49 -5.21 5.17
C TRP A 114 14.41 -6.43 6.10
N LEU A 115 15.31 -6.61 7.08
CA LEU A 115 15.39 -7.85 7.88
C LEU A 115 15.09 -7.62 9.37
N ARG A 116 14.36 -8.58 9.96
CA ARG A 116 13.65 -8.51 11.25
C ARG A 116 14.53 -8.31 12.50
N SER A 117 15.84 -8.47 12.37
CA SER A 117 16.82 -8.28 13.45
C SER A 117 17.32 -6.84 13.61
N HIS A 118 17.21 -6.01 12.57
CA HIS A 118 17.49 -4.56 12.65
C HIS A 118 16.21 -3.74 12.77
N PHE A 119 15.05 -4.39 12.75
CA PHE A 119 13.83 -3.72 13.20
C PHE A 119 14.01 -3.40 14.67
N SER A 120 13.64 -2.19 15.04
CA SER A 120 13.61 -1.91 16.46
C SER A 120 12.57 -2.84 17.08
N LEU A 121 12.81 -3.30 18.31
CA LEU A 121 11.77 -3.97 19.11
C LEU A 121 10.52 -3.08 19.31
N LYS A 122 10.57 -1.82 18.87
CA LYS A 122 9.48 -0.85 18.92
C LYS A 122 8.43 -1.11 17.84
N SER A 123 8.81 -1.60 16.64
CA SER A 123 7.83 -1.93 15.59
C SER A 123 7.42 -3.39 15.62
N LYS A 124 6.16 -3.62 16.03
CA LYS A 124 5.60 -4.96 16.30
C LYS A 124 4.84 -5.56 15.10
N SER A 125 4.98 -4.99 13.91
CA SER A 125 4.30 -5.48 12.69
C SER A 125 5.21 -6.38 11.85
N ASP A 126 4.76 -7.59 11.54
CA ASP A 126 5.42 -8.53 10.61
C ASP A 126 5.03 -8.31 9.13
N MET A 127 4.33 -7.22 8.82
CA MET A 127 3.83 -6.98 7.46
C MET A 127 4.99 -6.74 6.49
N LEU A 128 5.11 -7.60 5.48
CA LEU A 128 6.10 -7.50 4.38
C LEU A 128 5.48 -7.11 3.04
N VAL A 129 4.14 -7.11 2.98
CA VAL A 129 3.36 -6.89 1.77
C VAL A 129 2.30 -5.84 1.98
N ASN A 130 2.08 -5.03 0.94
CA ASN A 130 1.02 -4.04 0.93
C ASN A 130 -0.35 -4.68 0.60
N ASN A 131 -0.75 -5.70 1.37
CA ASN A 131 -2.07 -6.31 1.22
C ASN A 131 -3.17 -5.35 1.64
N LEU A 132 -2.87 -4.45 2.58
CA LEU A 132 -3.85 -3.51 3.11
C LEU A 132 -4.35 -2.53 2.04
N CYS A 133 -3.43 -1.92 1.29
CA CYS A 133 -3.82 -1.05 0.18
C CYS A 133 -4.47 -1.84 -0.95
N GLU A 134 -4.11 -3.10 -1.21
CA GLU A 134 -4.77 -3.91 -2.23
C GLU A 134 -6.24 -4.20 -1.89
N CYS A 135 -6.51 -4.58 -0.64
CA CYS A 135 -7.87 -4.78 -0.17
C CYS A 135 -8.68 -3.48 -0.19
N PHE A 136 -8.10 -2.36 0.23
CA PHE A 136 -8.73 -1.04 0.12
C PHE A 136 -9.03 -0.68 -1.34
N ASN A 137 -8.05 -0.84 -2.24
CA ASN A 137 -8.21 -0.59 -3.68
C ASN A 137 -9.36 -1.40 -4.29
N LYS A 138 -9.53 -2.66 -3.86
CA LYS A 138 -10.64 -3.51 -4.30
C LYS A 138 -11.98 -3.01 -3.76
N MET A 139 -12.04 -2.60 -2.49
CA MET A 139 -13.26 -2.08 -1.85
C MET A 139 -13.83 -0.87 -2.58
N ILE A 140 -12.95 0.04 -3.04
CA ILE A 140 -13.36 1.30 -3.67
C ILE A 140 -13.37 1.24 -5.20
N PHE A 141 -13.19 0.06 -5.79
CA PHE A 141 -13.06 -0.11 -7.24
C PHE A 141 -14.21 0.55 -8.00
N GLU A 142 -15.45 0.31 -7.58
CA GLU A 142 -16.66 0.87 -8.18
C GLU A 142 -16.81 2.38 -7.95
N ALA A 143 -16.26 2.91 -6.85
CA ALA A 143 -16.36 4.31 -6.51
C ALA A 143 -15.45 5.18 -7.40
N ARG A 144 -14.27 4.66 -7.79
CA ARG A 144 -13.24 5.37 -8.56
C ARG A 144 -13.66 5.80 -9.98
N GLY A 145 -14.72 5.21 -10.50
CA GLY A 145 -15.29 5.57 -11.80
C GLY A 145 -16.27 6.74 -11.74
N LYS A 146 -16.72 7.13 -10.54
CA LYS A 146 -17.81 8.09 -10.34
C LYS A 146 -17.29 9.53 -10.24
N PRO A 147 -18.15 10.56 -10.41
CA PRO A 147 -17.82 11.95 -10.12
C PRO A 147 -17.29 12.12 -8.68
N ILE A 148 -16.46 13.13 -8.42
CA ILE A 148 -15.75 13.29 -7.15
C ILE A 148 -16.68 13.25 -5.93
N LEU A 149 -17.79 13.98 -5.96
CA LEU A 149 -18.78 13.99 -4.86
C LEU A 149 -19.37 12.60 -4.62
N THR A 150 -19.81 11.93 -5.69
CA THR A 150 -20.37 10.57 -5.61
C THR A 150 -19.33 9.54 -5.19
N MET A 151 -18.08 9.69 -5.62
CA MET A 151 -16.95 8.85 -5.21
C MET A 151 -16.69 9.01 -3.71
N MET A 152 -16.54 10.25 -3.23
CA MET A 152 -16.32 10.55 -1.81
C MET A 152 -17.46 10.02 -0.95
N GLN A 153 -18.71 10.22 -1.36
CA GLN A 153 -19.88 9.69 -0.66
C GLN A 153 -19.93 8.15 -0.66
N THR A 154 -19.62 7.50 -1.80
CA THR A 154 -19.58 6.02 -1.90
C THR A 154 -18.48 5.43 -1.03
N ILE A 155 -17.30 6.07 -0.99
CA ILE A 155 -16.18 5.65 -0.14
C ILE A 155 -16.59 5.81 1.34
N ARG A 156 -17.13 6.98 1.71
CA ARG A 156 -17.60 7.28 3.08
C ARG A 156 -18.60 6.24 3.58
N THR A 157 -19.63 5.91 2.79
CA THR A 157 -20.65 4.92 3.19
C THR A 157 -20.08 3.52 3.33
N LYS A 158 -19.19 3.09 2.42
CA LYS A 158 -18.49 1.80 2.54
C LYS A 158 -17.64 1.74 3.82
N ILE A 159 -16.92 2.80 4.17
CA ILE A 159 -16.12 2.84 5.41
C ILE A 159 -17.02 2.83 6.64
N MET A 160 -18.10 3.63 6.65
CA MET A 160 -19.07 3.67 7.73
C MET A 160 -19.65 2.27 8.03
N PHE A 161 -20.08 1.55 6.99
CA PHE A 161 -20.57 0.17 7.11
C PHE A 161 -19.49 -0.79 7.62
N LEU A 162 -18.24 -0.64 7.16
CA LEU A 162 -17.13 -1.45 7.65
C LEU A 162 -16.86 -1.23 9.14
N ILE A 163 -16.84 0.02 9.61
CA ILE A 163 -16.62 0.33 11.03
C ILE A 163 -17.67 -0.37 11.89
N VAL A 164 -18.95 -0.29 11.50
CA VAL A 164 -20.06 -0.94 12.23
C VAL A 164 -19.89 -2.46 12.26
N ASN A 165 -19.72 -3.09 11.10
CA ASN A 165 -19.54 -4.55 11.03
C ASN A 165 -18.32 -5.03 11.84
N LYS A 166 -17.25 -4.23 11.87
CA LYS A 166 -16.04 -4.55 12.63
C LYS A 166 -16.23 -4.38 14.12
N LYS A 167 -16.99 -3.37 14.55
CA LYS A 167 -17.39 -3.18 15.94
C LYS A 167 -18.26 -4.36 16.42
N GLU A 168 -19.28 -4.74 15.64
CA GLU A 168 -20.17 -5.87 15.93
C GLU A 168 -19.41 -7.21 15.96
N ALA A 169 -18.53 -7.43 14.99
CA ALA A 169 -17.60 -8.57 15.02
C ALA A 169 -16.58 -8.49 16.17
N GLY A 170 -16.51 -7.41 16.95
CA GLY A 170 -15.74 -7.34 18.19
C GLY A 170 -16.49 -7.90 19.40
N ILE A 171 -17.81 -8.08 19.32
CA ILE A 171 -18.69 -8.42 20.46
C ILE A 171 -18.63 -9.92 20.84
N PHE A 172 -17.71 -10.72 20.29
CA PHE A 172 -17.61 -12.15 20.60
C PHE A 172 -17.34 -12.45 22.10
N LYS A 173 -17.80 -13.62 22.58
CA LYS A 173 -17.74 -14.09 23.98
C LYS A 173 -16.33 -14.33 24.57
N ARG A 174 -15.24 -14.22 23.81
CA ARG A 174 -13.85 -14.53 24.25
C ARG A 174 -12.85 -13.48 23.76
N ASN A 175 -11.79 -13.26 24.54
CA ASN A 175 -10.82 -12.14 24.40
C ASN A 175 -9.96 -12.12 23.12
N LEU A 176 -9.94 -13.18 22.29
CA LEU A 176 -9.07 -13.30 21.11
C LEU A 176 -9.81 -13.83 19.86
N CYS A 177 -9.51 -13.24 18.69
CA CYS A 177 -10.06 -13.66 17.39
C CYS A 177 -9.51 -15.02 16.92
N SER A 178 -10.31 -15.75 16.13
CA SER A 178 -9.96 -17.06 15.54
C SER A 178 -8.65 -17.06 14.75
N LYS A 179 -8.36 -15.99 13.99
CA LYS A 179 -7.11 -15.91 13.21
C LYS A 179 -5.87 -15.79 14.10
N ILE A 180 -5.98 -15.00 15.17
CA ILE A 180 -4.89 -14.81 16.14
C ILE A 180 -4.66 -16.11 16.91
N LYS A 181 -5.73 -16.84 17.27
CA LYS A 181 -5.62 -18.18 17.88
C LYS A 181 -4.86 -19.16 16.99
N LYS A 182 -5.14 -19.18 15.68
CA LYS A 182 -4.41 -20.02 14.73
C LYS A 182 -2.92 -19.67 14.68
N ASN A 183 -2.59 -18.38 14.65
CA ASN A 183 -1.21 -17.92 14.67
C ASN A 183 -0.51 -18.29 15.99
N LEU A 184 -1.19 -18.11 17.13
CA LEU A 184 -0.66 -18.47 18.43
C LEU A 184 -0.38 -19.98 18.51
N ALA A 185 -1.32 -20.81 18.06
CA ALA A 185 -1.14 -22.26 18.01
C ALA A 185 0.03 -22.70 17.11
N ALA A 186 0.27 -22.00 16.00
CA ALA A 186 1.45 -22.24 15.17
C ALA A 186 2.74 -21.86 15.91
N ASN A 187 2.77 -20.68 16.54
CA ASN A 187 3.93 -20.22 17.32
C ASN A 187 4.22 -21.12 18.53
N THR A 188 3.20 -21.71 19.17
CA THR A 188 3.36 -22.69 20.26
C THR A 188 4.02 -23.97 19.78
N LYS A 189 3.81 -24.38 18.52
CA LYS A 189 4.54 -25.52 17.95
C LYS A 189 5.99 -25.16 17.68
N ASP A 190 6.24 -23.94 17.21
CA ASP A 190 7.60 -23.47 16.91
C ASP A 190 8.41 -23.13 18.18
N SER A 191 7.73 -22.89 19.31
CA SER A 191 8.35 -22.56 20.60
C SER A 191 9.08 -23.74 21.26
N ILE A 192 9.04 -24.95 20.68
CA ILE A 192 9.85 -26.09 21.14
C ILE A 192 11.35 -25.73 21.14
N SER A 193 11.76 -24.83 20.24
CA SER A 193 13.14 -24.33 20.17
C SER A 193 13.44 -23.18 21.14
N CYS A 194 12.50 -22.82 22.03
CA CYS A 194 12.60 -21.70 22.95
C CYS A 194 12.70 -22.19 24.40
N PHE A 195 13.79 -21.85 25.07
CA PHE A 195 14.10 -22.25 26.44
C PHE A 195 14.03 -21.04 27.37
N PRO A 196 12.98 -20.92 28.20
CA PRO A 196 12.88 -19.86 29.19
C PRO A 196 13.78 -20.16 30.41
N SER A 197 14.43 -19.12 30.92
CA SER A 197 15.18 -19.10 32.17
C SER A 197 14.60 -18.00 33.04
N HIS A 198 14.05 -18.37 34.19
CA HIS A 198 13.43 -17.44 35.11
C HIS A 198 14.49 -16.53 35.74
N ALA A 199 14.24 -15.22 35.80
CA ALA A 199 15.12 -14.27 36.49
C ALA A 199 14.56 -13.98 37.91
N SER A 200 13.49 -13.19 38.00
CA SER A 200 12.76 -12.87 39.25
C SER A 200 11.41 -12.23 38.90
N GLY A 201 10.37 -12.48 39.70
CA GLY A 201 8.98 -12.10 39.38
C GLY A 201 8.51 -12.71 38.06
N GLU A 202 7.69 -11.97 37.30
CA GLU A 202 7.13 -12.40 36.01
C GLU A 202 8.07 -12.14 34.81
N ARG A 203 9.39 -12.12 35.06
CA ARG A 203 10.43 -11.87 34.05
C ARG A 203 11.25 -13.11 33.74
N CYS A 204 11.33 -13.42 32.46
CA CYS A 204 12.02 -14.58 31.92
C CYS A 204 12.99 -14.17 30.82
N GLN A 205 14.19 -14.73 30.84
CA GLN A 205 15.10 -14.72 29.72
C GLN A 205 14.79 -15.92 28.81
N VAL A 206 14.38 -15.69 27.57
CA VAL A 206 14.07 -16.76 26.62
C VAL A 206 15.18 -16.89 25.59
N LYS A 207 15.84 -18.06 25.57
CA LYS A 207 16.80 -18.43 24.52
C LYS A 207 16.07 -19.17 23.41
N CYS A 208 16.07 -18.64 22.20
CA CYS A 208 15.47 -19.30 21.03
C CYS A 208 16.54 -19.97 20.17
N GLY A 209 16.15 -21.02 19.43
CA GLY A 209 17.00 -21.69 18.45
C GLY A 209 17.67 -20.68 17.51
N LEU A 210 18.97 -20.87 17.25
CA LEU A 210 19.90 -19.95 16.58
C LEU A 210 20.60 -18.91 17.49
N GLY A 211 20.64 -19.13 18.80
CA GLY A 211 21.46 -18.33 19.73
C GLY A 211 20.91 -16.94 20.05
N THR A 212 19.67 -16.64 19.66
CA THR A 212 19.02 -15.36 20.03
C THR A 212 18.45 -15.43 21.42
N GLN A 213 18.62 -14.35 22.18
CA GLN A 213 18.16 -14.21 23.55
C GLN A 213 17.20 -13.02 23.66
N HIS A 214 16.10 -13.20 24.36
CA HIS A 214 15.07 -12.19 24.54
C HIS A 214 14.71 -12.06 26.03
N VAL A 215 14.44 -10.84 26.49
CA VAL A 215 13.86 -10.60 27.81
C VAL A 215 12.35 -10.51 27.63
N VAL A 216 11.61 -11.36 28.35
CA VAL A 216 10.15 -11.41 28.38
C VAL A 216 9.68 -11.00 29.76
N ASP A 217 8.75 -10.06 29.81
CA ASP A 217 8.09 -9.57 31.02
C ASP A 217 6.60 -9.79 30.82
N LEU A 218 6.02 -10.69 31.61
CA LEU A 218 4.62 -11.09 31.49
C LEU A 218 3.68 -10.06 32.11
N VAL A 219 4.16 -9.24 33.06
CA VAL A 219 3.41 -8.14 33.69
C VAL A 219 3.33 -6.94 32.76
N GLU A 220 4.45 -6.58 32.12
CA GLU A 220 4.46 -5.52 31.10
C GLU A 220 3.91 -5.98 29.73
N HIS A 221 3.49 -7.25 29.63
CA HIS A 221 3.01 -7.86 28.38
C HIS A 221 3.98 -7.65 27.21
N SER A 222 5.28 -7.77 27.47
CA SER A 222 6.32 -7.45 26.48
C SER A 222 6.29 -8.39 25.26
N CYS A 223 5.73 -9.60 25.41
CA CYS A 223 5.58 -10.62 24.37
C CYS A 223 4.17 -10.68 23.72
N ALA A 224 3.14 -10.11 24.34
CA ALA A 224 1.75 -10.20 23.87
C ALA A 224 1.01 -8.89 24.16
N TYR A 225 1.14 -7.91 23.26
CA TYR A 225 0.46 -6.63 23.44
C TYR A 225 -1.07 -6.81 23.39
N ASN A 226 -1.81 -6.09 24.24
CA ASN A 226 -3.28 -6.01 24.24
C ASN A 226 -3.87 -5.50 22.91
N TYR A 227 -3.04 -5.24 21.89
CA TYR A 227 -3.44 -4.89 20.52
C TYR A 227 -4.50 -5.85 19.95
N TYR A 228 -4.40 -7.11 20.31
CA TYR A 228 -5.28 -8.19 19.84
C TYR A 228 -6.53 -8.41 20.71
N ALA A 229 -6.63 -7.67 21.82
CA ALA A 229 -7.70 -7.78 22.77
C ALA A 229 -9.00 -7.18 22.23
N LYS A 230 -10.10 -7.63 22.81
CA LYS A 230 -11.45 -7.16 22.46
C LYS A 230 -11.61 -5.67 22.71
N GLU A 231 -11.06 -5.21 23.83
CA GLU A 231 -11.12 -3.84 24.32
C GLU A 231 -10.46 -2.90 23.30
N THR A 232 -9.27 -3.26 22.81
CA THR A 232 -8.58 -2.50 21.77
C THR A 232 -9.35 -2.48 20.46
N GLN A 233 -10.03 -3.58 20.08
CA GLN A 233 -10.86 -3.58 18.88
C GLN A 233 -12.05 -2.64 19.03
N LEU A 234 -12.74 -2.68 20.18
CA LEU A 234 -13.85 -1.78 20.45
C LEU A 234 -13.40 -0.32 20.49
N ALA A 235 -12.20 -0.04 21.03
CA ALA A 235 -11.63 1.30 21.06
C ALA A 235 -11.31 1.82 19.64
N ILE A 236 -10.65 1.03 18.79
CA ILE A 236 -10.31 1.41 17.40
C ILE A 236 -11.57 1.72 16.57
N TYR A 237 -12.64 0.94 16.77
CA TYR A 237 -13.91 1.09 16.05
C TYR A 237 -14.98 1.85 16.87
N SER A 238 -14.59 2.53 17.96
CA SER A 238 -15.50 3.38 18.73
C SER A 238 -15.83 4.67 17.97
N ILE A 239 -14.85 5.18 17.22
CA ILE A 239 -14.97 6.33 16.34
C ILE A 239 -15.90 5.96 15.17
N PHE A 240 -16.97 6.73 14.98
CA PHE A 240 -17.93 6.54 13.90
C PHE A 240 -17.97 7.75 12.98
N ILE A 241 -18.13 7.49 11.69
CA ILE A 241 -18.35 8.53 10.70
C ILE A 241 -19.81 8.98 10.81
N ARG A 242 -20.03 10.27 11.08
CA ARG A 242 -21.38 10.83 11.20
C ARG A 242 -22.14 10.68 9.86
N PRO A 243 -23.43 10.31 9.89
CA PRO A 243 -24.28 10.42 8.72
C PRO A 243 -24.36 11.86 8.23
N ILE A 244 -24.37 12.05 6.91
CA ILE A 244 -24.54 13.36 6.28
C ILE A 244 -25.98 13.44 5.79
N ARG A 245 -26.66 14.56 6.06
CA ARG A 245 -28.01 14.84 5.55
C ARG A 245 -27.97 14.92 4.01
N CYS A 246 -29.12 14.80 3.37
CA CYS A 246 -29.17 14.98 1.92
C CYS A 246 -28.90 16.45 1.52
N PRO A 247 -28.48 16.71 0.26
CA PRO A 247 -28.02 18.02 -0.19
C PRO A 247 -29.00 19.18 0.08
N LYS A 248 -30.31 18.91 0.10
CA LYS A 248 -31.35 19.90 0.45
C LYS A 248 -31.25 20.47 1.87
N TYR A 249 -30.48 19.85 2.76
CA TYR A 249 -30.28 20.30 4.14
C TYR A 249 -28.84 20.76 4.41
N TRP A 250 -28.03 20.95 3.38
CA TRP A 250 -26.66 21.46 3.57
C TRP A 250 -26.72 22.96 3.75
N GLU A 251 -26.08 23.46 4.81
CA GLU A 251 -25.98 24.89 5.04
C GLU A 251 -25.07 25.52 3.98
N PRO A 252 -25.49 26.62 3.32
CA PRO A 252 -24.64 27.34 2.41
C PRO A 252 -23.48 27.97 3.20
N LEU A 253 -22.26 27.72 2.76
CA LEU A 253 -21.06 28.31 3.36
C LEU A 253 -20.84 29.70 2.75
N PRO A 254 -20.92 30.79 3.54
CA PRO A 254 -20.97 32.15 3.01
C PRO A 254 -19.72 32.59 2.24
N ASN A 255 -18.56 31.95 2.48
CA ASN A 255 -17.26 32.31 1.90
C ASN A 255 -16.60 31.17 1.11
N MET A 256 -17.37 30.19 0.62
CA MET A 256 -16.78 29.09 -0.15
C MET A 256 -16.56 29.51 -1.60
N LEU A 257 -15.31 29.43 -2.09
CA LEU A 257 -15.01 29.57 -3.51
C LEU A 257 -15.83 28.54 -4.32
N SER A 258 -16.41 28.99 -5.43
CA SER A 258 -17.18 28.11 -6.31
C SER A 258 -16.31 26.94 -6.77
N ILE A 259 -16.69 25.72 -6.40
CA ILE A 259 -16.00 24.50 -6.80
C ILE A 259 -16.33 24.27 -8.28
N LEU A 260 -15.37 24.57 -9.15
CA LEU A 260 -15.51 24.34 -10.58
C LEU A 260 -15.62 22.83 -10.88
N SER A 261 -16.44 22.49 -11.87
CA SER A 261 -16.52 21.11 -12.36
C SER A 261 -15.15 20.64 -12.83
N PRO A 262 -14.69 19.45 -12.41
CA PRO A 262 -13.39 18.95 -12.84
C PRO A 262 -13.38 18.76 -14.36
N LEU A 263 -12.31 19.23 -14.99
CA LEU A 263 -12.09 19.07 -16.43
C LEU A 263 -12.14 17.59 -16.79
N ILE A 264 -13.07 17.22 -17.68
CA ILE A 264 -13.20 15.85 -18.17
C ILE A 264 -11.95 15.54 -19.00
N ARG A 265 -11.14 14.59 -18.52
CA ARG A 265 -9.98 14.08 -19.24
C ARG A 265 -10.39 12.85 -20.02
N ARG A 266 -9.89 12.70 -21.25
CA ARG A 266 -10.00 11.43 -21.99
C ARG A 266 -9.46 10.33 -21.08
N SER A 267 -10.21 9.24 -20.93
CA SER A 267 -9.81 8.11 -20.10
C SER A 267 -8.40 7.69 -20.50
N SER A 268 -7.47 7.69 -19.54
CA SER A 268 -6.15 7.10 -19.78
C SER A 268 -6.43 5.65 -20.17
N GLY A 269 -6.07 5.25 -21.39
CA GLY A 269 -6.18 3.87 -21.83
C GLY A 269 -5.52 2.92 -20.82
N ARG A 270 -5.78 1.62 -20.95
CA ARG A 270 -5.28 0.56 -20.06
C ARG A 270 -3.95 0.94 -19.39
N PRO A 271 -3.88 1.02 -18.04
CA PRO A 271 -2.68 1.44 -17.34
C PRO A 271 -1.46 0.70 -17.88
N THR A 272 -0.46 1.45 -18.35
CA THR A 272 0.79 0.83 -18.81
C THR A 272 1.38 0.05 -17.65
N LYS A 273 1.77 -1.22 -17.90
CA LYS A 273 2.45 -2.09 -16.90
C LYS A 273 3.73 -1.44 -16.31
N ILE A 274 4.21 -0.38 -16.95
CA ILE A 274 5.41 0.37 -16.63
C ILE A 274 4.98 1.82 -16.38
N ARG A 275 5.44 2.38 -15.26
CA ARG A 275 5.26 3.80 -14.88
C ARG A 275 5.93 4.67 -15.94
N ARG A 276 5.38 5.86 -16.20
CA ARG A 276 6.09 6.87 -17.01
C ARG A 276 7.35 7.30 -16.28
N LYS A 277 8.48 7.25 -16.96
CA LYS A 277 9.78 7.65 -16.43
C LYS A 277 9.88 9.19 -16.45
N GLU A 278 10.56 9.76 -15.47
CA GLU A 278 10.91 11.19 -15.46
C GLU A 278 11.98 11.48 -16.54
N PRO A 279 12.15 12.74 -16.96
CA PRO A 279 13.12 13.12 -18.00
C PRO A 279 14.55 12.65 -17.71
N ASP A 280 14.92 12.60 -16.42
CA ASP A 280 16.28 12.32 -15.96
C ASP A 280 16.52 10.83 -15.67
N GLU A 281 15.54 9.96 -15.89
CA GLU A 281 15.71 8.52 -15.70
C GLU A 281 16.47 7.89 -16.89
N PRO A 282 17.61 7.21 -16.66
CA PRO A 282 18.38 6.62 -17.75
C PRO A 282 17.55 5.59 -18.53
N GLN A 283 17.53 5.75 -19.86
CA GLN A 283 16.91 4.81 -20.78
C GLN A 283 17.87 3.65 -21.05
N ILE A 284 17.75 2.56 -20.27
CA ILE A 284 18.39 1.29 -20.63
C ILE A 284 17.55 0.64 -21.73
N THR A 285 17.78 1.00 -22.98
CA THR A 285 17.20 0.31 -24.14
C THR A 285 18.10 -0.84 -24.56
N THR A 286 17.76 -2.07 -24.17
CA THR A 286 18.38 -3.29 -24.70
C THR A 286 17.89 -3.66 -26.12
N LYS A 287 17.04 -2.83 -26.73
CA LYS A 287 16.51 -3.05 -28.08
C LYS A 287 17.20 -2.11 -29.05
N LEU A 288 17.90 -2.70 -30.02
CA LEU A 288 18.39 -1.99 -31.20
C LEU A 288 17.25 -1.19 -31.84
N THR A 289 17.41 0.13 -31.91
CA THR A 289 16.48 1.00 -32.64
C THR A 289 16.53 0.64 -34.12
N LYS A 290 15.38 0.36 -34.73
CA LYS A 290 15.23 0.09 -36.19
C LYS A 290 15.46 1.35 -37.05
N LYS A 291 16.38 2.23 -36.66
CA LYS A 291 16.58 3.54 -37.29
C LYS A 291 17.15 3.48 -38.72
N ARG A 292 17.39 2.29 -39.29
CA ARG A 292 17.93 2.10 -40.65
C ARG A 292 17.43 0.85 -41.38
N VAL A 293 16.36 0.20 -40.90
CA VAL A 293 15.85 -1.03 -41.55
C VAL A 293 14.83 -0.66 -42.62
N GLN A 294 15.19 -0.81 -43.90
CA GLN A 294 14.23 -0.68 -45.00
C GLN A 294 13.18 -1.79 -44.89
N MET A 295 11.92 -1.40 -44.67
CA MET A 295 10.81 -2.33 -44.54
C MET A 295 10.26 -2.73 -45.92
N LYS A 296 10.11 -4.04 -46.14
CA LYS A 296 9.54 -4.65 -47.35
C LYS A 296 8.05 -4.91 -47.15
N CYS A 297 7.21 -4.43 -48.06
CA CYS A 297 5.76 -4.65 -48.01
C CYS A 297 5.44 -6.13 -48.23
N SER A 298 4.67 -6.76 -47.35
CA SER A 298 4.34 -8.19 -47.50
C SER A 298 3.35 -8.48 -48.63
N LYS A 299 2.60 -7.47 -49.12
CA LYS A 299 1.66 -7.58 -50.25
C LYS A 299 2.37 -7.47 -51.61
N CYS A 300 3.04 -6.36 -51.90
CA CYS A 300 3.67 -6.13 -53.22
C CYS A 300 5.19 -6.38 -53.23
N LYS A 301 5.78 -6.80 -52.11
CA LYS A 301 7.22 -7.09 -51.96
C LYS A 301 8.16 -5.91 -52.26
N LYS A 302 7.67 -4.69 -52.48
CA LYS A 302 8.48 -3.47 -52.66
C LYS A 302 8.94 -2.90 -51.31
N PHE A 303 10.10 -2.24 -51.27
CA PHE A 303 10.62 -1.56 -50.09
C PHE A 303 9.99 -0.17 -49.91
N GLY A 304 10.01 0.37 -48.69
CA GLY A 304 9.60 1.76 -48.39
C GLY A 304 8.19 1.92 -47.81
N HIS A 305 7.36 0.87 -47.77
CA HIS A 305 6.06 0.90 -47.12
C HIS A 305 5.68 -0.47 -46.52
N ASN A 306 4.64 -0.51 -45.68
CA ASN A 306 4.11 -1.75 -45.11
C ASN A 306 2.71 -2.09 -45.67
N LYS A 307 2.20 -3.27 -45.34
CA LYS A 307 0.87 -3.75 -45.78
C LYS A 307 -0.29 -2.81 -45.45
N ARG A 308 -0.21 -2.02 -44.37
CA ARG A 308 -1.27 -1.06 -44.00
C ARG A 308 -1.28 0.17 -44.90
N SER A 309 -0.14 0.53 -45.47
CA SER A 309 0.04 1.68 -46.35
C SER A 309 -0.12 1.34 -47.84
N TYR A 310 -0.43 0.08 -48.16
CA TYR A 310 -0.60 -0.37 -49.54
C TYR A 310 -1.93 0.14 -50.12
N ARG A 311 -1.85 1.08 -51.04
CA ARG A 311 -2.96 1.50 -51.91
C ARG A 311 -2.78 0.73 -53.22
N GLY A 312 -3.72 -0.14 -53.57
CA GLY A 312 -3.61 -1.01 -54.75
C GLY A 312 -3.44 -0.21 -56.06
N GLU A 313 -3.05 -0.90 -57.13
CA GLU A 313 -3.02 -0.30 -58.46
C GLU A 313 -4.45 0.02 -58.89
N VAL A 314 -4.74 1.30 -59.09
CA VAL A 314 -6.00 1.78 -59.67
C VAL A 314 -5.84 1.61 -61.18
N SER A 315 -6.59 0.68 -61.77
CA SER A 315 -6.69 0.55 -63.22
C SER A 315 -7.25 1.85 -63.79
N GLN A 316 -6.49 2.49 -64.68
CA GLN A 316 -7.02 3.59 -65.49
C GLN A 316 -8.05 3.01 -66.47
N ASN A 317 -9.26 3.56 -66.49
CA ASN A 317 -10.24 3.22 -67.51
C ASN A 317 -9.71 3.65 -68.88
N PRO A 318 -9.82 2.81 -69.92
CA PRO A 318 -9.51 3.21 -71.29
C PRO A 318 -10.50 4.29 -71.75
N LEU A 319 -9.95 5.23 -72.53
CA LEU A 319 -10.58 6.46 -73.04
C LEU A 319 -11.88 6.23 -73.81
#